data_AF-A0A535WZJ1-F1
#
_entry.id   AF-A0A535WZJ1-F1
#
_cell.length_a   1.000
_cell.length_b   1.000
_cell.length_c   1.000
_cell.angle_alpha   90.00
_cell.angle_beta   90.00
_cell.angle_gamma   90.00
#
_symmetry.space_group_name_H-M   'P 1'
#
loop_
_entity.id
_entity.type
_entity.pdbx_description
1 polymer ?
#
loop_
_entity_poly.entity_id
_entity_poly.type
_entity_poly.pdbx_seq_one_letter_code
_entity_poly.pdbx_strand_id
1 'polypeptide(L)'
;MEHHLRPDGDEWRSGDAGAEARRAASPEHQARPDVVADPVRQSREPRGAGRSDARPQVRLPAGGSREALWLVSAAVFFGIVGILLGLNTPVQIPAGYARYTAVAILAALDSILGAVKAWLNGNFENKVFLSGLLLNSLAAGALTYLGDRLGVDLYLAAIVAFGVRIFDNIAVIRRHLL
;
A
#
# COMPACT_ATOMS: atom_id res chain seq x y z
N MET A 1 -23.89 12.08 -60.29
CA MET A 1 -24.45 10.97 -61.08
C MET A 1 -24.19 9.69 -60.30
N GLU A 2 -25.25 9.09 -59.79
CA GLU A 2 -25.26 7.92 -58.92
C GLU A 2 -25.23 6.61 -59.73
N HIS A 3 -24.72 5.56 -59.07
CA HIS A 3 -25.14 4.14 -59.10
C HIS A 3 -25.45 3.41 -60.40
N HIS A 4 -24.77 2.27 -60.64
CA HIS A 4 -25.34 0.99 -61.10
C HIS A 4 -24.32 -0.15 -60.77
N LEU A 5 -24.63 -1.06 -59.83
CA LEU A 5 -25.18 -2.43 -59.99
C LEU A 5 -24.12 -3.57 -60.08
N ARG A 6 -24.18 -4.43 -59.03
CA ARG A 6 -23.79 -5.85 -58.79
C ARG A 6 -24.01 -6.85 -59.97
N PRO A 7 -23.80 -8.20 -59.87
CA PRO A 7 -22.95 -9.08 -59.01
C PRO A 7 -22.36 -10.34 -59.74
N ASP A 8 -21.78 -11.26 -58.96
CA ASP A 8 -21.72 -12.74 -59.06
C ASP A 8 -20.85 -13.47 -60.11
N GLY A 9 -20.11 -14.46 -59.59
CA GLY A 9 -19.31 -15.43 -60.31
C GLY A 9 -18.61 -16.37 -59.32
N ASP A 10 -19.42 -17.11 -58.56
CA ASP A 10 -18.99 -18.29 -57.81
C ASP A 10 -18.50 -19.40 -58.76
N GLU A 11 -17.85 -20.40 -58.16
CA GLU A 11 -17.76 -21.80 -58.61
C GLU A 11 -16.39 -22.38 -59.04
N TRP A 12 -15.71 -22.88 -58.01
CA TRP A 12 -15.22 -24.27 -57.84
C TRP A 12 -14.01 -24.82 -58.65
N ARG A 13 -12.95 -25.06 -57.86
CA ARG A 13 -12.37 -26.38 -57.52
C ARG A 13 -11.49 -27.12 -58.55
N SER A 14 -10.20 -27.19 -58.22
CA SER A 14 -9.31 -28.39 -58.25
C SER A 14 -7.92 -27.91 -57.81
N GLY A 15 -7.29 -28.42 -56.76
CA GLY A 15 -6.93 -29.82 -56.56
C GLY A 15 -5.42 -29.96 -56.81
N ASP A 16 -4.63 -29.78 -55.75
CA ASP A 16 -3.28 -30.27 -55.45
C ASP A 16 -2.42 -30.85 -56.59
N ALA A 17 -1.20 -30.29 -56.76
CA ALA A 17 0.05 -31.03 -57.00
C ALA A 17 1.17 -30.06 -57.36
N GLY A 18 2.12 -29.81 -56.44
CA GLY A 18 3.30 -28.99 -56.78
C GLY A 18 4.12 -28.48 -55.61
N ALA A 19 3.67 -28.69 -54.37
CA ALA A 19 4.53 -28.67 -53.21
C ALA A 19 5.48 -29.89 -53.28
N GLU A 20 6.55 -29.83 -54.09
CA GLU A 20 7.78 -30.63 -53.87
C GLU A 20 8.93 -30.40 -54.87
N ALA A 21 8.76 -29.78 -56.05
CA ALA A 21 9.72 -30.04 -57.14
C ALA A 21 10.75 -28.95 -57.52
N ARG A 22 10.86 -27.77 -56.87
CA ARG A 22 11.78 -26.69 -57.36
C ARG A 22 12.51 -25.86 -56.29
N ARG A 23 12.94 -26.46 -55.18
CA ARG A 23 13.95 -25.89 -54.25
C ARG A 23 15.37 -26.36 -54.59
N ALA A 24 15.73 -26.30 -55.86
CA ALA A 24 17.08 -26.58 -56.33
C ALA A 24 17.54 -25.44 -57.25
N ALA A 25 18.24 -24.45 -56.67
CA ALA A 25 19.28 -23.63 -57.31
C ALA A 25 19.76 -22.54 -56.32
N SER A 26 20.86 -22.81 -55.63
CA SER A 26 21.77 -21.81 -55.05
C SER A 26 22.86 -21.54 -56.11
N PRO A 27 23.33 -20.30 -56.35
CA PRO A 27 24.37 -19.63 -55.53
C PRO A 27 24.11 -18.10 -55.39
N GLU A 28 24.71 -17.32 -54.48
CA GLU A 28 26.07 -16.75 -54.58
C GLU A 28 26.38 -15.88 -53.33
N HIS A 29 27.67 -15.83 -52.96
CA HIS A 29 28.43 -14.73 -52.33
C HIS A 29 27.93 -14.14 -50.98
N GLN A 30 28.71 -13.93 -49.91
CA GLN A 30 30.15 -13.71 -49.73
C GLN A 30 30.36 -13.52 -48.21
N ALA A 31 31.23 -14.28 -47.54
CA ALA A 31 31.77 -13.89 -46.22
C ALA A 31 33.02 -14.71 -45.85
N ARG A 32 34.16 -14.02 -45.79
CA ARG A 32 35.37 -14.36 -45.01
C ARG A 32 35.70 -13.09 -44.20
N PRO A 33 36.23 -13.16 -42.96
CA PRO A 33 37.44 -13.93 -42.66
C PRO A 33 37.47 -14.67 -41.31
N ASP A 34 38.14 -15.83 -41.33
CA ASP A 34 39.19 -16.28 -40.41
C ASP A 34 39.35 -15.54 -39.07
N VAL A 35 38.69 -16.03 -38.01
CA VAL A 35 39.20 -15.95 -36.63
C VAL A 35 38.88 -17.26 -35.93
N VAL A 36 39.93 -18.07 -35.76
CA VAL A 36 39.93 -19.24 -34.88
C VAL A 36 39.74 -18.75 -33.45
N ALA A 37 38.53 -18.95 -32.90
CA ALA A 37 38.26 -18.67 -31.50
C ALA A 37 38.86 -19.79 -30.64
N ASP A 38 39.89 -19.41 -29.89
CA ASP A 38 40.61 -20.19 -28.89
C ASP A 38 39.67 -20.61 -27.73
N PRO A 39 39.44 -21.91 -27.46
CA PRO A 39 38.54 -22.33 -26.39
C PRO A 39 39.32 -22.54 -25.08
N VAL A 40 40.23 -21.63 -24.70
CA VAL A 40 40.98 -21.76 -23.42
C VAL A 40 41.18 -20.39 -22.75
N ARG A 41 40.08 -19.75 -22.36
CA ARG A 41 40.07 -18.92 -21.14
C ARG A 41 38.95 -19.39 -20.23
N GLN A 42 39.28 -20.40 -19.44
CA GLN A 42 38.61 -20.69 -18.19
C GLN A 42 38.72 -19.47 -17.28
N SER A 43 37.73 -18.58 -17.37
CA SER A 43 37.36 -17.75 -16.23
C SER A 43 37.05 -18.71 -15.09
N ARG A 44 38.00 -18.85 -14.16
CA ARG A 44 37.81 -19.59 -12.91
C ARG A 44 36.63 -18.95 -12.19
N GLU A 45 35.44 -19.52 -12.36
CA GLU A 45 34.36 -19.31 -11.42
C GLU A 45 34.76 -19.94 -10.08
N PRO A 46 34.84 -19.16 -8.99
CA PRO A 46 34.90 -19.78 -7.68
C PRO A 46 33.52 -20.39 -7.39
N ARG A 47 33.41 -21.71 -7.58
CA ARG A 47 32.36 -22.52 -6.99
C ARG A 47 32.41 -22.36 -5.46
N GLY A 48 31.33 -21.81 -4.92
CA GLY A 48 30.83 -22.17 -3.59
C GLY A 48 31.56 -21.58 -2.39
N ALA A 49 31.10 -20.42 -1.94
CA ALA A 49 31.05 -20.12 -0.51
C ALA A 49 29.89 -19.14 -0.23
N GLY A 50 28.91 -19.58 0.54
CA GLY A 50 28.02 -18.68 1.29
C GLY A 50 26.93 -17.96 0.50
N ARG A 51 26.15 -18.67 -0.32
CA ARG A 51 24.83 -18.16 -0.76
C ARG A 51 23.79 -18.56 0.28
N SER A 52 23.90 -17.96 1.46
CA SER A 52 22.93 -18.00 2.57
C SER A 52 23.24 -16.77 3.41
N ASP A 53 22.20 -16.09 3.92
CA ASP A 53 22.28 -14.96 4.86
C ASP A 53 22.04 -13.55 4.30
N ALA A 54 21.10 -13.43 3.37
CA ALA A 54 20.29 -12.22 3.25
C ALA A 54 18.81 -12.56 3.31
N ARG A 55 18.39 -13.30 4.34
CA ARG A 55 17.01 -13.13 4.81
C ARG A 55 17.03 -11.80 5.56
N PRO A 56 16.20 -10.80 5.21
CA PRO A 56 15.85 -9.81 6.20
C PRO A 56 15.13 -10.61 7.29
N GLN A 57 15.89 -11.02 8.32
CA GLN A 57 15.28 -11.48 9.55
C GLN A 57 14.55 -10.25 10.06
N VAL A 58 13.26 -10.15 9.70
CA VAL A 58 12.29 -9.43 10.51
C VAL A 58 12.35 -10.13 11.84
N ARG A 59 13.25 -9.64 12.69
CA ARG A 59 13.38 -10.03 14.07
C ARG A 59 12.04 -9.66 14.67
N LEU A 60 11.13 -10.62 14.74
CA LEU A 60 9.93 -10.52 15.55
C LEU A 60 10.42 -10.49 16.99
N PRO A 61 10.35 -9.35 17.73
CA PRO A 61 10.43 -9.45 19.17
C PRO A 61 9.15 -10.14 19.65
N ALA A 62 9.21 -11.45 19.81
CA ALA A 62 8.18 -12.26 20.47
C ALA A 62 8.09 -11.98 21.99
N GLY A 63 8.36 -10.74 22.42
CA GLY A 63 8.47 -10.32 23.81
C GLY A 63 7.75 -9.01 24.17
N GLY A 64 7.08 -8.35 23.22
CA GLY A 64 6.41 -7.05 23.45
C GLY A 64 4.92 -7.11 23.83
N SER A 65 4.32 -8.30 23.88
CA SER A 65 2.86 -8.46 23.99
C SER A 65 2.27 -7.87 25.27
N ARG A 66 2.98 -7.94 26.40
CA ARG A 66 2.50 -7.41 27.70
C ARG A 66 2.52 -5.88 27.75
N GLU A 67 3.59 -5.26 27.26
CA GLU A 67 3.71 -3.79 27.24
C GLU A 67 2.74 -3.16 26.26
N ALA A 68 2.57 -3.77 25.08
CA ALA A 68 1.60 -3.35 24.08
C ALA A 68 0.17 -3.42 24.62
N LEU A 69 -0.18 -4.53 25.27
CA LEU A 69 -1.50 -4.71 25.86
C LEU A 69 -1.76 -3.64 26.94
N TRP A 70 -0.80 -3.44 27.84
CA TRP A 70 -0.95 -2.45 28.92
C TRP A 70 -1.08 -1.02 28.38
N LEU A 71 -0.32 -0.63 27.35
CA LEU A 71 -0.42 0.71 26.75
C LEU A 71 -1.74 0.94 26.02
N VAL A 72 -2.21 -0.04 25.24
CA VAL A 72 -3.51 0.04 24.56
C VAL A 72 -4.64 0.07 25.58
N SER A 73 -4.59 -0.80 26.61
CA SER A 73 -5.56 -0.80 27.70
C SER A 73 -5.52 0.50 28.50
N ALA A 74 -4.34 1.05 28.78
CA ALA A 74 -4.19 2.34 29.45
C ALA A 74 -4.78 3.46 28.60
N ALA A 75 -4.52 3.51 27.29
CA ALA A 75 -5.08 4.51 26.39
C ALA A 75 -6.61 4.44 26.36
N VAL A 76 -7.19 3.24 26.27
CA VAL A 76 -8.64 3.04 26.34
C VAL A 76 -9.19 3.46 27.70
N PHE A 77 -8.52 3.09 28.79
CA PHE A 77 -8.91 3.45 30.15
C PHE A 77 -8.91 4.97 30.37
N PHE A 78 -7.81 5.65 30.02
CA PHE A 78 -7.72 7.11 30.10
C PHE A 78 -8.73 7.80 29.18
N GLY A 79 -9.01 7.22 27.99
CA GLY A 79 -10.06 7.71 27.11
C GLY A 79 -11.45 7.65 27.77
N ILE A 80 -11.81 6.51 28.38
CA ILE A 80 -13.08 6.34 29.09
C ILE A 80 -13.16 7.29 30.29
N VAL A 81 -12.10 7.38 31.09
CA VAL A 81 -12.04 8.32 32.23
C VAL A 81 -12.20 9.76 31.75
N GLY A 82 -11.53 10.14 30.65
CA GLY A 82 -11.67 11.46 30.04
C GLY A 82 -13.09 11.77 29.58
N ILE A 83 -13.78 10.80 28.97
CA ILE A 83 -15.19 10.93 28.58
C ILE A 83 -16.08 11.10 29.82
N LEU A 84 -15.90 10.26 30.85
CA LEU A 84 -16.69 10.33 32.09
C LEU A 84 -16.50 11.66 32.81
N LEU A 85 -15.24 12.14 32.92
CA LEU A 85 -14.94 13.45 33.48
C LEU A 85 -15.55 14.57 32.64
N GLY A 86 -15.45 14.50 31.32
CA GLY A 86 -16.03 15.49 30.41
C GLY A 86 -17.55 15.59 30.54
N LEU A 87 -18.25 14.46 30.67
CA LEU A 87 -19.71 14.42 30.84
C LEU A 87 -20.17 14.90 32.24
N ASN A 88 -19.36 14.68 33.28
CA ASN A 88 -19.68 15.11 34.65
C ASN A 88 -19.25 16.55 34.96
N THR A 89 -18.44 17.16 34.10
CA THR A 89 -17.96 18.53 34.30
C THR A 89 -18.96 19.52 33.69
N PRO A 90 -19.40 20.57 34.40
CA PRO A 90 -20.29 21.60 33.86
C PRO A 90 -19.59 22.57 32.87
N VAL A 91 -18.44 22.17 32.32
CA VAL A 91 -17.66 22.98 31.39
C VAL A 91 -18.23 22.80 29.99
N GLN A 92 -18.90 23.84 29.49
CA GLN A 92 -19.32 23.88 28.10
C GLN A 92 -18.13 24.30 27.24
N ILE A 93 -17.82 23.50 26.22
CA ILE A 93 -16.82 23.87 25.21
C ILE A 93 -17.40 25.04 24.41
N PRO A 94 -16.74 26.22 24.40
CA PRO A 94 -17.21 27.34 23.60
C PRO A 94 -17.30 26.94 22.12
N ALA A 95 -18.32 27.43 21.41
CA ALA A 95 -18.60 27.01 20.03
C ALA A 95 -17.39 27.13 19.08
N GLY A 96 -16.52 28.13 19.29
CA GLY A 96 -15.30 28.32 18.51
C GLY A 96 -14.28 27.18 18.62
N TYR A 97 -14.28 26.41 19.72
CA TYR A 97 -13.36 25.29 19.93
C TYR A 97 -13.95 23.92 19.61
N ALA A 98 -15.26 23.84 19.38
CA ALA A 98 -15.96 22.58 19.17
C ALA A 98 -15.35 21.74 18.04
N ARG A 99 -15.06 22.37 16.89
CA ARG A 99 -14.45 21.68 15.74
C ARG A 99 -13.02 21.20 16.02
N TYR A 100 -12.22 21.98 16.74
CA TYR A 100 -10.86 21.62 17.10
C TYR A 100 -10.82 20.39 17.98
N THR A 101 -11.65 20.38 19.01
CA THR A 101 -11.77 19.25 19.94
C THR A 101 -12.30 18.01 19.22
N ALA A 102 -13.31 18.16 18.36
CA ALA A 102 -13.87 17.03 17.61
C ALA A 102 -12.83 16.35 16.70
N VAL A 103 -12.06 17.12 15.91
CA VAL A 103 -11.03 16.54 15.03
C VAL A 103 -9.87 15.98 15.84
N ALA A 104 -9.48 16.59 16.96
CA ALA A 104 -8.44 16.06 17.84
C ALA A 104 -8.83 14.72 18.48
N ILE A 105 -10.09 14.57 18.93
CA ILE A 105 -10.64 13.31 19.45
C ILE A 105 -10.67 12.26 18.34
N LEU A 106 -11.10 12.63 17.12
CA LEU A 106 -11.14 11.71 15.98
C LEU A 106 -9.74 11.17 15.64
N ALA A 107 -8.72 12.04 15.66
CA ALA A 107 -7.33 11.66 15.44
C ALA A 107 -6.77 10.74 16.56
N ALA A 108 -7.18 10.99 17.80
CA ALA A 108 -6.82 10.12 18.92
C ALA A 108 -7.44 8.73 18.78
N LEU A 109 -8.73 8.67 18.38
CA LEU A 109 -9.43 7.42 18.13
C LEU A 109 -8.78 6.62 16.99
N ASP A 110 -8.44 7.28 15.88
CA ASP A 110 -7.70 6.64 14.77
C ASP A 110 -6.40 6.00 15.25
N SER A 111 -5.64 6.70 16.10
CA SER A 111 -4.37 6.21 16.64
C SER A 111 -4.56 5.02 17.58
N ILE A 112 -5.63 4.98 18.38
CA ILE A 112 -5.99 3.82 19.21
C ILE A 112 -6.36 2.61 18.33
N LEU A 113 -7.15 2.81 17.27
CA LEU A 113 -7.50 1.72 16.35
C LEU A 113 -6.27 1.22 15.57
N GLY A 114 -5.39 2.13 15.15
CA GLY A 114 -4.11 1.80 14.54
C GLY A 114 -3.21 0.99 15.47
N ALA A 115 -3.19 1.31 16.76
CA ALA A 115 -2.49 0.55 17.79
C ALA A 115 -3.05 -0.87 17.97
N VAL A 116 -4.38 -1.01 18.03
CA VAL A 116 -5.02 -2.33 18.08
C VAL A 116 -4.69 -3.13 16.83
N LYS A 117 -4.75 -2.52 15.64
CA LYS A 117 -4.34 -3.16 14.38
C LYS A 117 -2.89 -3.64 14.44
N ALA A 118 -1.97 -2.81 14.91
CA ALA A 118 -0.55 -3.16 14.98
C ALA A 118 -0.29 -4.28 16.01
N TRP A 119 -1.04 -4.27 17.11
CA TRP A 119 -1.00 -5.35 18.10
C TRP A 119 -1.47 -6.69 17.52
N LEU A 120 -2.59 -6.71 16.79
CA LEU A 120 -3.10 -7.92 16.12
C LEU A 120 -2.14 -8.46 15.06
N ASN A 121 -1.43 -7.58 14.35
CA ASN A 121 -0.43 -7.96 13.34
C ASN A 121 0.94 -8.33 13.94
N GLY A 122 1.12 -8.27 15.26
CA GLY A 122 2.39 -8.57 15.93
C GLY A 122 3.52 -7.56 15.65
N ASN A 123 3.19 -6.36 15.15
CA ASN A 123 4.15 -5.31 14.80
C ASN A 123 3.91 -4.01 15.60
N PHE A 124 3.34 -4.15 16.80
CA PHE A 124 3.15 -3.03 17.70
C PHE A 124 4.49 -2.47 18.21
N GLU A 125 4.66 -1.16 18.08
CA GLU A 125 5.81 -0.45 18.61
C GLU A 125 5.37 0.77 19.42
N ASN A 126 5.74 0.81 20.71
CA ASN A 126 5.30 1.82 21.67
C ASN A 126 5.60 3.25 21.19
N LYS A 127 6.78 3.44 20.58
CA LYS A 127 7.24 4.73 20.05
C LYS A 127 6.33 5.22 18.93
N VAL A 128 5.99 4.35 17.98
CA VAL A 128 5.12 4.66 16.84
C VAL A 128 3.70 4.98 17.31
N PHE A 129 3.18 4.23 18.28
CA PHE A 129 1.88 4.53 18.88
C PHE A 129 1.85 5.91 19.53
N LEU A 130 2.81 6.19 20.44
CA LEU A 130 2.81 7.43 21.20
C LEU A 130 3.10 8.65 20.29
N SER A 131 4.03 8.51 19.35
CA SER A 131 4.28 9.55 18.35
C SER A 131 3.06 9.73 17.45
N GLY A 132 2.39 8.65 17.04
CA GLY A 132 1.19 8.70 16.24
C GLY A 132 0.06 9.43 16.96
N LEU A 133 -0.24 9.06 18.21
CA LEU A 133 -1.28 9.68 19.01
C LEU A 133 -1.06 11.20 19.15
N LEU A 134 0.14 11.61 19.57
CA LEU A 134 0.44 13.02 19.82
C LEU A 134 0.54 13.82 18.51
N LEU A 135 1.28 13.30 17.54
CA LEU A 135 1.54 14.02 16.29
C LEU A 135 0.29 14.08 15.41
N ASN A 136 -0.54 13.03 15.37
CA ASN A 136 -1.81 13.04 14.64
C ASN A 136 -2.82 13.98 15.27
N SER A 137 -2.97 13.98 16.59
CA SER A 137 -3.89 14.91 17.27
C SER A 137 -3.43 16.35 17.14
N LEU A 138 -2.11 16.61 17.23
CA LEU A 138 -1.56 17.94 16.98
C LEU A 138 -1.75 18.37 15.53
N ALA A 139 -1.46 17.48 14.57
CA ALA A 139 -1.64 17.75 13.15
C ALA A 139 -3.11 18.01 12.80
N ALA A 140 -4.04 17.24 13.37
CA ALA A 140 -5.49 17.47 13.26
C ALA A 140 -5.89 18.87 13.75
N GLY A 141 -5.43 19.25 14.94
CA GLY A 141 -5.69 20.57 15.51
C GLY A 141 -5.05 21.69 14.68
N ALA A 142 -3.80 21.49 14.24
CA ALA A 142 -3.08 22.45 13.42
C ALA A 142 -3.72 22.62 12.03
N LEU A 143 -4.20 21.53 11.42
CA LEU A 143 -4.87 21.58 10.12
C LEU A 143 -6.23 22.27 10.23
N THR A 144 -6.97 22.00 11.31
CA THR A 144 -8.22 22.70 11.64
C THR A 144 -7.98 24.19 11.85
N TYR A 145 -6.96 24.53 12.66
CA TYR A 145 -6.54 25.92 12.88
C TYR A 145 -6.13 26.63 11.59
N LEU A 146 -5.38 25.94 10.73
CA LEU A 146 -4.92 26.50 9.48
C LEU A 146 -6.10 26.75 8.54
N GLY A 147 -7.07 25.83 8.47
CA GLY A 147 -8.32 26.03 7.73
C GLY A 147 -9.05 27.29 8.19
N ASP A 148 -9.19 27.47 9.49
CA ASP A 148 -9.81 28.66 10.08
C ASP A 148 -9.10 29.96 9.72
N ARG A 149 -7.77 29.95 9.73
CA ARG A 149 -6.95 31.13 9.37
C ARG A 149 -6.96 31.44 7.88
N LEU A 150 -7.12 30.42 7.04
CA LEU A 150 -7.20 30.56 5.59
C LEU A 150 -8.63 30.83 5.10
N GLY A 151 -9.64 30.72 5.97
CA GLY A 151 -11.05 30.87 5.59
C GLY A 151 -11.58 29.69 4.75
N VAL A 152 -11.00 28.50 4.90
CA VAL A 152 -11.39 27.28 4.19
C VAL A 152 -11.73 26.14 5.15
N ASP A 153 -12.60 25.24 4.74
CA ASP A 153 -13.09 24.13 5.57
C ASP A 153 -12.11 22.94 5.64
N LEU A 154 -10.84 23.21 5.97
CA LEU A 154 -9.79 22.18 5.97
C LEU A 154 -10.02 21.10 7.05
N TYR A 155 -10.84 21.40 8.06
CA TYR A 155 -11.27 20.43 9.06
C TYR A 155 -12.09 19.28 8.43
N LEU A 156 -12.85 19.52 7.36
CA LEU A 156 -13.57 18.47 6.62
C LEU A 156 -12.59 17.51 5.95
N ALA A 157 -11.52 18.03 5.36
CA ALA A 157 -10.46 17.20 4.78
C ALA A 157 -9.79 16.34 5.86
N ALA A 158 -9.54 16.91 7.04
CA ALA A 158 -9.04 16.15 8.19
C ALA A 158 -10.00 15.00 8.55
N ILE A 159 -11.28 15.31 8.75
CA ILE A 159 -12.32 14.32 9.11
C ILE A 159 -12.36 13.19 8.09
N VAL A 160 -12.34 13.49 6.79
CA VAL A 160 -12.35 12.47 5.74
C VAL A 160 -11.09 11.61 5.80
N ALA A 161 -9.90 12.22 5.90
CA ALA A 161 -8.63 11.49 5.92
C ALA A 161 -8.49 10.59 7.16
N PHE A 162 -8.92 11.06 8.35
CA PHE A 162 -9.00 10.23 9.55
C PHE A 162 -10.09 9.17 9.44
N GLY A 163 -11.25 9.51 8.88
CA GLY A 163 -12.37 8.58 8.68
C GLY A 163 -11.98 7.39 7.81
N VAL A 164 -11.31 7.63 6.68
CA VAL A 164 -10.80 6.55 5.80
C VAL A 164 -9.85 5.64 6.56
N ARG A 165 -8.93 6.18 7.35
CA ARG A 165 -7.99 5.38 8.16
C ARG A 165 -8.68 4.57 9.23
N ILE A 166 -9.69 5.13 9.89
CA ILE A 166 -10.52 4.42 10.88
C ILE A 166 -11.19 3.20 10.24
N PHE A 167 -11.81 3.37 9.06
CA PHE A 167 -12.45 2.25 8.36
C PHE A 167 -11.45 1.19 7.91
N ASP A 168 -10.28 1.59 7.42
CA ASP A 168 -9.20 0.66 7.08
C ASP A 168 -8.72 -0.13 8.30
N ASN A 169 -8.50 0.55 9.42
CA ASN A 169 -8.11 -0.08 10.68
C ASN A 169 -9.15 -1.11 11.14
N ILE A 170 -10.44 -0.75 11.10
CA ILE A 170 -11.55 -1.65 11.46
C ILE A 170 -11.61 -2.85 10.50
N ALA A 171 -11.42 -2.65 9.19
CA ALA A 171 -11.45 -3.75 8.22
C ALA A 171 -10.38 -4.80 8.52
N VAL A 172 -9.18 -4.38 8.88
CA VAL A 172 -8.09 -5.29 9.28
C VAL A 172 -8.40 -5.98 10.60
N ILE A 173 -8.88 -5.23 11.61
CA ILE A 173 -9.26 -5.80 12.92
C ILE A 173 -10.33 -6.88 12.74
N ARG A 174 -11.39 -6.58 11.96
CA ARG A 174 -12.48 -7.51 11.67
C ARG A 174 -11.96 -8.81 11.04
N ARG A 175 -10.99 -8.73 10.12
CA ARG A 175 -10.41 -9.91 9.47
C ARG A 175 -9.66 -10.83 10.43
N HIS A 176 -9.11 -10.32 11.53
CA HIS A 176 -8.40 -11.13 12.52
C HIS A 176 -9.34 -11.81 13.53
N LEU A 177 -10.57 -11.31 13.65
CA LEU A 177 -11.59 -11.83 14.57
C LEU A 177 -12.46 -12.94 13.94
N LEU A 178 -12.39 -13.10 12.62
CA LEU A 178 -13.09 -14.11 11.83
C LEU A 178 -12.13 -15.23 11.44
#